data_AF-A0A7M7QJD1-F1
#
_entry.id   AF-A0A7M7QJD1-F1
#
_cell.length_a   1.000
_cell.length_b   1.000
_cell.length_c   1.000
_cell.angle_alpha   90.00
_cell.angle_beta   90.00
_cell.angle_gamma   90.00
#
_symmetry.space_group_name_H-M   'P 1'
#
loop_
_entity.id
_entity.type
_entity.pdbx_description
1 polymer ?
#
loop_
_entity_poly.entity_id
_entity_poly.type
_entity_poly.pdbx_seq_one_letter_code
_entity_poly.pdbx_strand_id
1 'polypeptide(L)'
;MAALDKQKSNSVSTFMEANNTSNEELQNDTDELKNLIKMYGNDDINDDESSSKQTGRYVWSDAEILLLIKLYKDNDAAYNEGKMTYKTFWKRITDGMVSKGYNVTTSRCTSKMDSLKRMYKNVKDHNAQSGNDRKTCNFYKELDELYNKKPWIKPLSVAGSNLPLGNVDINKRPSTSRKRSKSALEDLKASYLEQSLEIKRLKREDTENYRKEKLSVMKDFLQFLRK
;
A
#
# COMPACT_ATOMS: atom_id res chain seq x y z
N MET A 1 45.86 10.31 46.90
CA MET A 1 44.84 11.34 46.60
C MET A 1 44.41 11.08 45.17
N ALA A 2 43.36 10.28 44.92
CA ALA A 2 41.96 10.73 44.85
C ALA A 2 41.83 11.94 43.90
N ALA A 3 41.08 11.95 42.80
CA ALA A 3 40.00 11.09 42.33
C ALA A 3 39.74 11.37 40.82
N LEU A 4 38.79 10.63 40.25
CA LEU A 4 37.99 10.97 39.06
C LEU A 4 38.49 10.46 37.70
N ASP A 5 38.39 9.14 37.60
CA ASP A 5 37.75 8.46 36.48
C ASP A 5 36.37 9.09 36.19
N LYS A 6 36.31 10.01 35.22
CA LYS A 6 35.09 10.48 34.53
C LYS A 6 35.50 11.47 33.43
N GLN A 7 35.82 10.95 32.24
CA GLN A 7 35.58 11.61 30.95
C GLN A 7 35.93 10.66 29.79
N LYS A 8 35.41 9.43 29.86
CA LYS A 8 35.33 8.52 28.69
C LYS A 8 33.94 8.51 28.05
N SER A 9 33.17 9.58 28.24
CA SER A 9 31.88 9.80 27.60
C SER A 9 31.77 11.26 27.16
N ASN A 10 32.23 11.59 25.95
CA ASN A 10 31.70 12.73 25.16
C ASN A 10 32.36 12.90 23.79
N SER A 11 32.67 11.80 23.08
CA SER A 11 33.03 11.90 21.66
C SER A 11 32.47 10.74 20.83
N VAL A 12 31.25 10.33 21.17
CA VAL A 12 30.39 9.51 20.30
C VAL A 12 29.09 10.26 19.96
N SER A 13 28.88 11.45 20.55
CA SER A 13 27.60 12.17 20.49
C SER A 13 27.45 13.18 19.34
N THR A 14 28.46 13.42 18.50
CA THR A 14 28.37 14.50 17.48
C THR A 14 28.60 14.03 16.05
N PHE A 15 28.65 12.72 15.80
CA PHE A 15 28.72 12.17 14.43
C PHE A 15 27.49 11.32 14.05
N MET A 16 26.42 11.38 14.84
CA MET A 16 25.16 10.67 14.52
C MET A 16 24.05 11.58 13.98
N GLU A 17 24.24 12.90 13.89
CA GLU A 17 23.15 13.82 13.51
C GLU A 17 22.91 13.97 11.99
N ALA A 18 23.81 13.52 11.10
CA ALA A 18 23.71 13.81 9.66
C ALA A 18 23.30 12.61 8.77
N ASN A 19 23.12 11.42 9.35
CA ASN A 19 22.62 10.24 8.62
C ASN A 19 21.14 9.92 8.90
N ASN A 20 20.44 10.78 9.65
CA ASN A 20 19.04 10.55 10.04
C ASN A 20 18.01 11.14 9.06
N THR A 21 18.35 12.14 8.25
CA THR A 21 17.35 12.87 7.46
C THR A 21 16.92 12.16 6.17
N SER A 22 17.71 11.23 5.61
CA SER A 22 17.30 10.45 4.42
C SER A 22 16.77 9.05 4.76
N ASN A 23 16.86 8.62 6.02
CA ASN A 23 16.27 7.37 6.49
C ASN A 23 14.85 7.56 7.02
N GLU A 24 14.45 8.76 7.44
CA GLU A 24 13.09 9.02 7.95
C GLU A 24 11.99 8.95 6.87
N GLU A 25 12.26 9.35 5.62
CA GLU A 25 11.23 9.29 4.56
C GLU A 25 10.94 7.86 4.08
N LEU A 26 11.95 6.98 3.99
CA LEU A 26 11.74 5.57 3.62
C LEU A 26 11.26 4.70 4.80
N GLN A 27 11.58 5.09 6.03
CA GLN A 27 11.08 4.43 7.23
C GLN A 27 9.58 4.76 7.45
N ASN A 28 9.15 6.00 7.19
CA ASN A 28 7.76 6.41 7.31
C ASN A 28 6.82 5.65 6.34
N ASP A 29 7.20 5.50 5.07
CA ASP A 29 6.39 4.75 4.09
C ASP A 29 6.33 3.24 4.43
N THR A 30 7.44 2.71 4.93
CA THR A 30 7.51 1.29 5.34
C THR A 30 6.74 1.05 6.64
N ASP A 31 6.74 2.02 7.57
CA ASP A 31 6.01 1.94 8.83
C ASP A 31 4.50 2.19 8.63
N GLU A 32 4.11 2.96 7.60
CA GLU A 32 2.72 3.09 7.17
C GLU A 32 2.20 1.77 6.55
N LEU A 33 3.01 1.11 5.71
CA LEU A 33 2.69 -0.22 5.17
C LEU A 33 2.71 -1.32 6.24
N LYS A 34 3.66 -1.31 7.17
CA LYS A 34 3.71 -2.24 8.31
C LYS A 34 2.54 -2.02 9.25
N ASN A 35 2.11 -0.78 9.49
CA ASN A 35 0.91 -0.48 10.28
C ASN A 35 -0.37 -0.90 9.56
N LEU A 36 -0.44 -0.76 8.24
CA LEU A 36 -1.53 -1.33 7.43
C LEU A 36 -1.56 -2.86 7.57
N ILE A 37 -0.42 -3.53 7.37
CA ILE A 37 -0.32 -4.99 7.48
C ILE A 37 -0.62 -5.46 8.90
N LYS A 38 -0.21 -4.73 9.94
CA LYS A 38 -0.49 -5.08 11.35
C LYS A 38 -1.96 -4.81 11.74
N MET A 39 -2.60 -3.81 11.15
CA MET A 39 -4.03 -3.51 11.32
C MET A 39 -4.94 -4.50 10.56
N TYR A 40 -4.45 -5.10 9.47
CA TYR A 40 -5.21 -6.02 8.61
C TYR A 40 -4.73 -7.48 8.65
N GLY A 41 -3.71 -7.80 9.45
CA GLY A 41 -2.98 -9.08 9.39
C GLY A 41 -3.39 -10.14 10.40
N ASN A 42 -4.43 -9.92 11.20
CA ASN A 42 -4.94 -10.92 12.13
C ASN A 42 -6.46 -10.84 12.20
N ASP A 43 -7.13 -11.47 11.25
CA ASP A 43 -8.42 -12.11 11.49
C ASP A 43 -8.51 -13.25 10.49
N ASP A 44 -8.00 -14.40 10.94
CA ASP A 44 -8.25 -15.68 10.30
C ASP A 44 -9.74 -15.82 10.04
N ILE A 45 -10.01 -16.23 8.81
CA ILE A 45 -11.27 -16.74 8.29
C ILE A 45 -11.78 -17.80 9.27
N ASN A 46 -12.96 -17.57 9.85
CA ASN A 46 -14.03 -18.55 10.10
C ASN A 46 -15.16 -17.84 10.87
N ASP A 47 -16.14 -17.27 10.15
CA ASP A 47 -17.50 -17.13 10.69
C ASP A 47 -18.30 -18.30 10.13
N ASP A 48 -18.14 -19.44 10.81
CA ASP A 48 -19.14 -20.50 10.81
C ASP A 48 -20.25 -20.06 11.77
N GLU A 49 -21.47 -20.15 11.27
CA GLU A 49 -22.69 -19.80 11.95
C GLU A 49 -22.97 -20.85 13.03
N SER A 50 -22.62 -20.58 14.30
CA SER A 50 -23.37 -21.01 15.51
C SER A 50 -22.62 -20.76 16.83
N SER A 51 -23.23 -19.95 17.71
CA SER A 51 -23.18 -20.01 19.18
C SER A 51 -21.88 -20.49 19.87
N SER A 52 -21.10 -19.57 20.46
CA SER A 52 -20.59 -19.73 21.84
C SER A 52 -19.92 -18.46 22.39
N LYS A 53 -20.03 -18.29 23.70
CA LYS A 53 -19.57 -17.14 24.50
C LYS A 53 -18.04 -17.17 24.67
N GLN A 54 -17.33 -16.10 24.29
CA GLN A 54 -16.39 -15.30 25.12
C GLN A 54 -15.44 -14.40 24.32
N THR A 55 -14.99 -13.34 25.01
CA THR A 55 -14.08 -12.22 24.62
C THR A 55 -14.79 -10.99 24.04
N GLY A 56 -14.35 -9.80 24.46
CA GLY A 56 -14.95 -8.47 24.21
C GLY A 56 -14.92 -7.99 22.75
N ARG A 57 -15.17 -8.90 21.79
CA ARG A 57 -15.29 -8.63 20.36
C ARG A 57 -16.67 -8.00 20.11
N TYR A 58 -16.67 -6.88 19.39
CA TYR A 58 -17.90 -6.19 19.02
C TYR A 58 -18.72 -7.03 18.05
N VAL A 59 -19.97 -7.29 18.38
CA VAL A 59 -20.90 -8.03 17.52
C VAL A 59 -21.71 -7.02 16.72
N TRP A 60 -21.65 -7.14 15.40
CA TRP A 60 -22.42 -6.31 14.49
C TRP A 60 -23.78 -6.94 14.23
N SER A 61 -24.84 -6.19 14.47
CA SER A 61 -26.19 -6.54 14.04
C SER A 61 -26.41 -6.22 12.56
N ASP A 62 -27.38 -6.90 11.94
CA ASP A 62 -27.72 -6.68 10.54
C ASP A 62 -28.16 -5.23 10.27
N ALA A 63 -28.90 -4.63 11.21
CA ALA A 63 -29.33 -3.24 11.13
C ALA A 63 -28.14 -2.26 11.11
N GLU A 64 -27.11 -2.52 11.92
CA GLU A 64 -25.88 -1.72 11.94
C GLU A 64 -25.09 -1.86 10.63
N ILE A 65 -24.98 -3.08 10.12
CA ILE A 65 -24.28 -3.35 8.87
C ILE A 65 -24.98 -2.66 7.70
N LEU A 66 -26.31 -2.75 7.63
CA LEU A 66 -27.12 -2.08 6.61
C LEU A 66 -26.96 -0.55 6.70
N LEU A 67 -26.95 0.02 7.90
CA LEU A 67 -26.72 1.44 8.09
C LEU A 67 -25.31 1.84 7.64
N LEU A 68 -24.30 1.06 7.99
CA LEU A 68 -22.91 1.31 7.58
C LEU A 68 -22.77 1.31 6.05
N ILE A 69 -23.37 0.32 5.37
CA ILE A 69 -23.36 0.23 3.90
C ILE A 69 -24.08 1.44 3.29
N LYS A 70 -25.24 1.83 3.85
CA LYS A 70 -26.00 2.99 3.37
C LYS A 70 -25.19 4.28 3.48
N LEU A 71 -24.63 4.57 4.66
CA LEU A 71 -23.81 5.77 4.87
C LEU A 71 -22.57 5.78 3.98
N TYR A 72 -21.95 4.62 3.75
CA TYR A 72 -20.85 4.50 2.81
C TYR A 72 -21.29 4.85 1.39
N LYS A 73 -22.42 4.30 0.92
CA LYS A 73 -22.97 4.58 -0.41
C LYS A 73 -23.27 6.06 -0.62
N ASP A 74 -23.89 6.70 0.37
CA ASP A 74 -24.24 8.13 0.31
C ASP A 74 -22.99 9.03 0.21
N ASN A 75 -21.87 8.60 0.79
CA ASN A 75 -20.60 9.35 0.76
C ASN A 75 -19.64 8.91 -0.36
N ASP A 76 -19.89 7.78 -1.05
CA ASP A 76 -18.99 7.20 -2.05
C ASP A 76 -18.76 8.18 -3.21
N ALA A 77 -19.82 8.81 -3.73
CA ALA A 77 -19.70 9.75 -4.86
C ALA A 77 -18.74 10.90 -4.54
N ALA A 78 -18.93 11.57 -3.40
CA ALA A 78 -18.07 12.68 -2.98
C ALA A 78 -16.61 12.27 -2.75
N TYR A 79 -16.39 11.03 -2.28
CA TYR A 79 -15.03 10.49 -2.11
C TYR A 79 -14.37 10.17 -3.46
N ASN A 80 -15.06 9.50 -4.39
CA ASN A 80 -14.50 9.16 -5.70
C ASN A 80 -14.29 10.39 -6.59
N GLU A 81 -15.08 11.45 -6.42
CA GLU A 81 -14.90 12.75 -7.10
C GLU A 81 -13.75 13.58 -6.51
N GLY A 82 -13.06 13.10 -5.47
CA GLY A 82 -11.94 13.81 -4.84
C GLY A 82 -12.36 15.01 -3.98
N LYS A 83 -13.66 15.19 -3.72
CA LYS A 83 -14.20 16.31 -2.90
C LYS A 83 -13.97 16.11 -1.41
N MET A 84 -13.49 14.94 -0.98
CA MET A 84 -13.33 14.58 0.42
C MET A 84 -12.12 13.68 0.64
N THR A 85 -11.35 13.94 1.70
CA THR A 85 -10.22 13.11 2.10
C THR A 85 -10.68 11.81 2.77
N TYR A 86 -9.82 10.78 2.77
CA TYR A 86 -10.08 9.50 3.45
C TYR A 86 -10.48 9.67 4.92
N LYS A 87 -9.76 10.53 5.66
CA LYS A 87 -10.05 10.81 7.07
C LYS A 87 -11.45 11.42 7.26
N THR A 88 -11.81 12.40 6.43
CA THR A 88 -13.12 13.07 6.52
C THR A 88 -14.25 12.14 6.08
N PHE A 89 -14.02 11.28 5.07
CA PHE A 89 -14.97 10.26 4.62
C PHE A 89 -15.37 9.32 5.75
N TRP A 90 -14.39 8.72 6.43
CA TRP A 90 -14.68 7.80 7.53
C TRP A 90 -15.21 8.49 8.77
N LYS A 91 -14.79 9.73 9.03
CA LYS A 91 -15.37 10.54 10.10
C LYS A 91 -16.87 10.76 9.87
N ARG A 92 -17.29 11.17 8.66
CA ARG A 92 -18.72 11.35 8.33
C ARG A 92 -19.54 10.08 8.52
N ILE A 93 -19.01 8.93 8.09
CA ILE A 93 -19.67 7.64 8.27
C ILE A 93 -19.84 7.32 9.75
N THR A 94 -18.77 7.48 10.54
CA THR A 94 -18.79 7.19 11.98
C THR A 94 -19.73 8.14 12.73
N ASP A 95 -19.68 9.43 12.43
CA ASP A 95 -20.60 10.43 13.00
C ASP A 95 -22.07 10.07 12.67
N GLY A 96 -22.34 9.58 11.46
CA GLY A 96 -23.66 9.10 11.04
C GLY A 96 -24.13 7.86 11.80
N MET A 97 -23.23 6.91 12.09
CA MET A 97 -23.53 5.74 12.91
C MET A 97 -23.86 6.13 14.35
N VAL A 98 -23.04 7.02 14.95
CA VAL A 98 -23.25 7.53 16.32
C VAL A 98 -24.55 8.31 16.43
N SER A 99 -24.87 9.13 15.43
CA SER A 99 -26.13 9.89 15.37
C SER A 99 -27.39 8.99 15.35
N LYS A 100 -27.24 7.73 14.94
CA LYS A 100 -28.32 6.72 14.95
C LYS A 100 -28.33 5.86 16.22
N GLY A 101 -27.48 6.18 17.18
CA GLY A 101 -27.41 5.50 18.49
C GLY A 101 -26.37 4.38 18.57
N TYR A 102 -25.55 4.18 17.54
CA TYR A 102 -24.52 3.12 17.52
C TYR A 102 -23.16 3.68 17.93
N ASN A 103 -22.66 3.26 19.09
CA ASN A 103 -21.40 3.77 19.63
C ASN A 103 -20.19 3.01 19.05
N VAL A 104 -19.86 3.30 17.79
CA VAL A 104 -18.77 2.68 17.03
C VAL A 104 -17.63 3.66 16.77
N THR A 105 -16.40 3.16 16.82
CA THR A 105 -15.20 3.93 16.45
C THR A 105 -14.94 3.82 14.94
N THR A 106 -14.29 4.84 14.37
CA THR A 106 -13.86 4.86 12.95
C THR A 106 -13.13 3.58 12.53
N SER A 107 -12.20 3.09 13.35
CA SER A 107 -11.46 1.85 13.08
C SER A 107 -12.37 0.62 12.98
N ARG A 108 -13.45 0.54 13.76
CA ARG A 108 -14.40 -0.57 13.67
C ARG A 108 -15.20 -0.49 12.38
N CYS A 109 -15.64 0.71 12.00
CA CYS A 109 -16.35 0.95 10.74
C CYS A 109 -15.48 0.58 9.52
N THR A 110 -14.20 1.00 9.52
CA THR A 110 -13.27 0.69 8.42
C THR A 110 -13.05 -0.81 8.31
N SER A 111 -12.68 -1.47 9.41
CA SER A 111 -12.41 -2.91 9.42
C SER A 111 -13.64 -3.71 8.99
N LYS A 112 -14.84 -3.37 9.51
CA LYS A 112 -16.06 -4.07 9.12
C LYS A 112 -16.37 -3.89 7.63
N MET A 113 -16.22 -2.68 7.10
CA MET A 113 -16.45 -2.44 5.68
C MET A 113 -15.43 -3.18 4.80
N ASP A 114 -14.18 -3.27 5.22
CA ASP A 114 -13.17 -4.04 4.48
C ASP A 114 -13.46 -5.54 4.51
N SER A 115 -13.94 -6.09 5.63
CA SER A 115 -14.43 -7.48 5.68
C SER A 115 -15.60 -7.70 4.72
N LEU A 116 -16.57 -6.77 4.66
CA LEU A 116 -17.70 -6.84 3.71
C LEU A 116 -17.22 -6.82 2.25
N LYS A 117 -16.25 -5.94 1.92
CA LYS A 117 -15.64 -5.89 0.58
C LYS A 117 -14.95 -7.21 0.21
N ARG A 118 -14.16 -7.79 1.12
CA ARG A 118 -13.47 -9.07 0.91
C ARG A 118 -14.47 -10.20 0.69
N MET A 119 -15.48 -10.31 1.54
CA MET A 119 -16.55 -11.30 1.42
C MET A 119 -17.27 -11.18 0.06
N TYR A 120 -17.68 -9.97 -0.32
CA TYR A 120 -18.33 -9.73 -1.61
C TYR A 120 -17.44 -10.14 -2.79
N LYS A 121 -16.16 -9.75 -2.77
CA LYS A 121 -15.21 -10.09 -3.84
C LYS A 121 -15.01 -11.60 -3.94
N ASN A 122 -14.83 -12.29 -2.82
CA ASN A 122 -14.67 -13.75 -2.78
C ASN A 122 -15.89 -14.46 -3.39
N VAL A 123 -17.10 -14.11 -2.95
CA VAL A 123 -18.35 -14.67 -3.50
C VAL A 123 -18.48 -14.38 -4.99
N LYS A 124 -18.14 -13.15 -5.42
CA LYS A 124 -18.21 -12.76 -6.83
C LYS A 124 -17.24 -13.57 -7.70
N ASP A 125 -16.01 -13.74 -7.25
CA ASP A 125 -14.98 -14.47 -7.97
C ASP A 125 -15.27 -15.97 -7.99
N HIS A 126 -15.72 -16.54 -6.87
CA HIS A 126 -16.15 -17.93 -6.77
C HIS A 126 -17.28 -18.25 -7.76
N ASN A 127 -18.27 -17.36 -7.86
CA ASN A 127 -19.42 -17.53 -8.75
C ASN A 127 -19.10 -17.22 -10.22
N ALA A 128 -17.97 -16.55 -10.50
CA ALA A 128 -17.51 -16.29 -11.87
C ALA A 128 -16.74 -17.49 -12.45
N GLN A 129 -16.24 -18.39 -11.60
CA GLN A 129 -15.49 -19.56 -12.03
C GLN A 129 -16.44 -20.67 -12.51
N SER A 130 -16.16 -21.22 -13.69
CA SER A 130 -16.94 -22.34 -14.26
C SER A 130 -16.76 -23.61 -13.42
N GLY A 131 -17.85 -24.36 -13.22
CA GLY A 131 -17.85 -25.62 -12.47
C GLY A 131 -18.05 -25.48 -10.96
N ASN A 132 -18.13 -24.26 -10.43
CA ASN A 132 -18.41 -24.02 -9.02
C ASN A 132 -19.92 -23.95 -8.72
N ASP A 133 -20.32 -24.44 -7.55
CA ASP A 133 -21.64 -24.20 -7.00
C ASP A 133 -21.83 -22.72 -6.64
N ARG A 134 -23.06 -22.22 -6.79
CA ARG A 134 -23.36 -20.82 -6.48
C ARG A 134 -23.33 -20.59 -4.97
N LYS A 135 -22.49 -19.63 -4.55
CA LYS A 135 -22.49 -19.10 -3.19
C LYS A 135 -23.33 -17.83 -3.10
N THR A 136 -24.03 -17.68 -1.98
CA THR A 136 -24.70 -16.44 -1.62
C THR A 136 -24.05 -15.89 -0.35
N CYS A 137 -24.14 -14.58 -0.13
CA CYS A 137 -23.72 -13.98 1.13
C CYS A 137 -24.72 -12.93 1.61
N ASN A 138 -24.67 -12.67 2.91
CA ASN A 138 -25.47 -11.63 3.53
C ASN A 138 -25.11 -10.27 2.95
N PHE A 139 -26.12 -9.43 2.72
CA PHE A 139 -25.98 -8.09 2.15
C PHE A 139 -25.40 -8.05 0.72
N TYR A 140 -25.42 -9.17 -0.01
CA TYR A 140 -24.85 -9.25 -1.35
C TYR A 140 -25.47 -8.23 -2.31
N LYS A 141 -26.79 -8.01 -2.22
CA LYS A 141 -27.51 -7.11 -3.14
C LYS A 141 -27.05 -5.66 -2.97
N GLU A 142 -26.93 -5.22 -1.72
CA GLU A 142 -26.51 -3.89 -1.32
C GLU A 142 -25.05 -3.64 -1.72
N LEU A 143 -24.18 -4.64 -1.51
CA LEU A 143 -22.78 -4.57 -1.90
C LEU A 143 -22.59 -4.64 -3.42
N ASP A 144 -23.41 -5.43 -4.14
CA ASP A 144 -23.35 -5.51 -5.59
C ASP A 144 -23.74 -4.18 -6.24
N GLU A 145 -24.80 -3.52 -5.75
CA GLU A 145 -25.20 -2.21 -6.27
C GLU A 145 -24.08 -1.17 -6.14
N LEU A 146 -23.30 -1.23 -5.06
CA LEU A 146 -22.20 -0.31 -4.77
C LEU A 146 -20.94 -0.62 -5.60
N TYR A 147 -20.57 -1.89 -5.72
CA TYR A 147 -19.25 -2.28 -6.21
C TYR A 147 -19.24 -2.94 -7.59
N ASN A 148 -20.38 -3.35 -8.17
CA ASN A 148 -20.39 -4.12 -9.42
C ASN A 148 -19.81 -3.38 -10.64
N LYS A 149 -19.75 -2.04 -10.59
CA LYS A 149 -19.20 -1.15 -11.64
C LYS A 149 -17.72 -0.84 -11.42
N LYS A 150 -17.16 -1.21 -10.27
CA LYS A 150 -15.80 -0.83 -9.90
C LYS A 150 -14.78 -1.75 -10.61
N PRO A 151 -13.69 -1.20 -11.18
CA PRO A 151 -12.72 -1.97 -11.97
C PRO A 151 -12.03 -3.12 -11.21
N TRP A 152 -11.89 -3.01 -9.88
CA TRP A 152 -11.27 -4.06 -9.07
C TRP A 152 -12.20 -5.26 -8.82
N ILE A 153 -13.51 -5.13 -9.07
CA ILE A 153 -14.45 -6.24 -8.99
C ILE A 153 -14.57 -6.92 -10.35
N LYS A 154 -14.88 -6.14 -11.39
CA LYS A 154 -14.95 -6.60 -12.78
C LYS A 154 -13.77 -5.99 -13.55
N PRO A 155 -12.70 -6.75 -13.80
CA PRO A 155 -11.58 -6.24 -14.58
C PRO A 155 -12.03 -5.95 -16.02
N LEU A 156 -11.52 -4.86 -16.59
CA LEU A 156 -11.84 -4.45 -17.97
C LEU A 156 -11.39 -5.50 -19.00
N SER A 157 -10.34 -6.24 -18.69
CA SER A 157 -9.88 -7.38 -19.47
C SER A 157 -9.32 -8.44 -18.53
N VAL A 158 -9.62 -9.70 -18.84
CA VAL A 158 -9.00 -10.86 -18.20
C VAL A 158 -7.97 -11.38 -19.17
N ALA A 159 -6.68 -11.30 -18.81
CA ALA A 159 -5.62 -11.94 -19.58
C ALA A 159 -5.47 -13.38 -19.06
N GLY A 160 -5.66 -14.37 -19.94
CA GLY A 160 -5.54 -15.78 -19.58
C GLY A 160 -5.05 -16.58 -20.78
N SER A 161 -4.15 -17.54 -20.53
CA SER A 161 -3.62 -18.46 -21.54
C SER A 161 -4.68 -19.40 -22.12
N ASN A 162 -5.80 -19.57 -21.42
CA ASN A 162 -6.85 -20.56 -21.71
C ASN A 162 -8.15 -19.93 -22.22
N LEU A 163 -8.13 -18.64 -22.59
CA LEU A 163 -9.29 -18.00 -23.19
C LEU A 163 -9.37 -18.45 -24.66
N PRO A 164 -10.52 -18.93 -25.14
CA PRO A 164 -10.71 -19.10 -26.57
C PRO A 164 -10.51 -17.72 -27.20
N LEU A 165 -9.47 -17.59 -28.02
CA LEU A 165 -9.32 -16.47 -28.93
C LEU A 165 -10.55 -16.52 -29.84
N GLY A 166 -11.64 -15.84 -29.45
CA GLY A 166 -12.80 -15.68 -30.32
C GLY A 166 -12.29 -15.20 -31.67
N ASN A 167 -12.79 -15.79 -32.76
CA ASN A 167 -12.30 -15.55 -34.11
C ASN A 167 -12.06 -14.06 -34.38
N VAL A 168 -10.82 -13.63 -34.17
CA VAL A 168 -10.37 -12.32 -34.60
C VAL A 168 -10.18 -12.47 -36.09
N ASP A 169 -11.20 -12.05 -36.85
CA ASP A 169 -11.09 -11.95 -38.29
C ASP A 169 -9.92 -11.01 -38.60
N ILE A 170 -8.80 -11.60 -39.04
CA ILE A 170 -7.51 -10.93 -39.24
C ILE A 170 -7.60 -9.87 -40.35
N ASN A 171 -8.72 -9.81 -41.07
CA ASN A 171 -8.91 -8.98 -42.27
C ASN A 171 -9.50 -7.59 -42.01
N LYS A 172 -9.74 -7.19 -40.74
CA LYS A 172 -10.29 -5.86 -40.43
C LYS A 172 -9.45 -5.08 -39.40
N ARG A 173 -8.13 -5.04 -39.58
CA ARG A 173 -7.25 -4.14 -38.80
C ARG A 173 -7.06 -2.81 -39.55
N PRO A 174 -7.52 -1.66 -39.04
CA PRO A 174 -7.08 -0.38 -39.56
C PRO A 174 -5.58 -0.23 -39.29
N SER A 175 -4.84 0.03 -40.36
CA SER A 175 -3.40 0.04 -40.47
C SER A 175 -2.77 1.28 -39.85
N THR A 176 -2.82 1.45 -38.52
CA THR A 176 -2.04 2.51 -37.84
C THR A 176 -1.50 2.05 -36.49
N SER A 177 -0.47 1.19 -36.48
CA SER A 177 0.44 1.09 -35.34
C SER A 177 1.77 0.50 -35.81
N ARG A 178 2.80 1.34 -36.00
CA ARG A 178 4.16 0.90 -36.30
C ARG A 178 4.62 -0.05 -35.19
N LYS A 179 4.79 -1.34 -35.50
CA LYS A 179 5.47 -2.29 -34.63
C LYS A 179 6.92 -1.80 -34.50
N ARG A 180 7.29 -1.17 -33.37
CA ARG A 180 8.70 -0.90 -33.08
C ARG A 180 9.42 -2.25 -33.06
N SER A 181 10.51 -2.36 -33.84
CA SER A 181 11.27 -3.61 -33.96
C SER A 181 11.82 -4.00 -32.59
N LYS A 182 11.88 -5.30 -32.33
CA LYS A 182 12.44 -5.90 -31.11
C LYS A 182 13.82 -5.35 -30.76
N SER A 183 14.61 -4.91 -31.75
CA SER A 183 15.92 -4.28 -31.55
C SER A 183 15.87 -2.97 -30.77
N ALA A 184 14.92 -2.08 -31.06
CA ALA A 184 14.86 -0.75 -30.43
C ALA A 184 14.54 -0.81 -28.93
N LEU A 185 13.88 -1.87 -28.48
CA LEU A 185 13.63 -2.10 -27.06
C LEU A 185 14.87 -2.66 -26.34
N GLU A 186 15.65 -3.49 -27.01
CA GLU A 186 16.91 -4.01 -26.46
C GLU A 186 17.98 -2.91 -26.37
N ASP A 187 18.05 -2.01 -27.36
CA ASP A 187 18.96 -0.85 -27.32
C ASP A 187 18.64 0.08 -26.13
N LEU A 188 17.36 0.30 -25.85
CA LEU A 188 16.92 1.11 -24.71
C LEU A 188 17.29 0.46 -23.37
N LYS A 189 17.14 -0.87 -23.27
CA LYS A 189 17.54 -1.62 -22.07
C LYS A 189 19.05 -1.58 -21.86
N ALA A 190 19.83 -1.72 -22.93
CA ALA A 190 21.28 -1.63 -22.87
C ALA A 190 21.75 -0.24 -22.40
N SER A 191 21.17 0.82 -22.98
CA SER A 191 21.47 2.20 -22.58
C SER A 191 21.15 2.48 -21.09
N TYR A 192 20.00 1.98 -20.61
CA TYR A 192 19.64 2.13 -19.20
C TYR A 192 20.58 1.37 -18.25
N LEU A 193 21.00 0.16 -18.64
CA LEU A 193 21.93 -0.63 -17.84
C LEU A 193 23.29 0.07 -17.74
N GLU A 194 23.79 0.61 -18.85
CA GLU A 194 25.06 1.33 -18.89
C GLU A 194 25.03 2.59 -18.03
N GLN A 195 23.95 3.39 -18.13
CA GLN A 195 23.75 4.56 -17.27
C GLN A 195 23.72 4.17 -15.78
N SER A 196 23.06 3.06 -15.44
CA SER A 196 22.99 2.55 -14.08
C SER A 196 24.37 2.12 -13.54
N LEU A 197 25.22 1.54 -14.39
CA LEU A 197 26.58 1.15 -14.04
C LEU A 197 27.49 2.36 -13.86
N GLU A 198 27.36 3.38 -14.72
CA GLU A 198 28.15 4.61 -14.63
C GLU A 198 27.82 5.38 -13.36
N ILE A 199 26.54 5.49 -12.98
CA ILE A 199 26.13 6.09 -11.71
C ILE A 199 26.78 5.37 -10.51
N LYS A 200 26.87 4.03 -10.54
CA LYS A 200 27.54 3.26 -9.47
C LYS A 200 29.06 3.48 -9.49
N ARG A 201 29.67 3.74 -10.65
CA ARG A 201 31.09 4.04 -10.77
C ARG A 201 31.40 5.42 -10.17
N LEU A 202 30.63 6.45 -10.57
CA LEU A 202 30.76 7.81 -10.06
C LEU A 202 30.60 7.87 -8.54
N LYS A 203 29.59 7.21 -7.97
CA LYS A 203 29.41 7.14 -6.51
C LYS A 203 30.64 6.59 -5.78
N ARG A 204 31.32 5.57 -6.36
CA ARG A 204 32.55 5.03 -5.76
C ARG A 204 33.70 6.03 -5.87
N GLU A 205 33.83 6.69 -7.02
CA GLU A 205 34.85 7.70 -7.27
C GLU A 205 34.69 8.90 -6.33
N ASP A 206 33.48 9.43 -6.16
CA ASP A 206 33.17 10.52 -5.24
C ASP A 206 33.54 10.17 -3.80
N THR A 207 33.23 8.94 -3.35
CA THR A 207 33.60 8.51 -1.98
C THR A 207 35.11 8.42 -1.79
N GLU A 208 35.85 8.02 -2.82
CA GLU A 208 37.30 7.91 -2.77
C GLU A 208 37.97 9.29 -2.82
N ASN A 209 37.46 10.19 -3.66
CA ASN A 209 37.90 11.59 -3.72
C ASN A 209 37.67 12.29 -2.38
N TYR A 210 36.49 12.11 -1.77
CA TYR A 210 36.19 12.64 -0.45
C TYR A 210 37.18 12.12 0.62
N ARG A 211 37.51 10.82 0.60
CA ARG A 211 38.50 10.24 1.53
C ARG A 211 39.88 10.83 1.32
N LYS A 212 40.31 10.99 0.06
CA LYS A 212 41.62 11.55 -0.28
C LYS A 212 41.74 13.01 0.13
N GLU A 213 40.72 13.82 -0.15
CA GLU A 213 40.68 15.23 0.23
C GLU A 213 40.70 15.38 1.76
N LYS A 214 39.87 14.62 2.48
CA LYS A 214 39.87 14.59 3.95
C LYS A 214 41.25 14.22 4.51
N LEU A 215 41.92 13.24 3.91
CA LEU A 215 43.27 12.86 4.31
C LEU A 215 44.31 13.96 4.00
N SER A 216 44.17 14.68 2.89
CA SER A 216 45.03 15.82 2.54
C SER A 216 44.88 16.94 3.55
N VAL A 217 43.65 17.37 3.85
CA VAL A 217 43.36 18.42 4.84
C VAL A 217 43.93 18.04 6.21
N MET A 218 43.80 16.76 6.61
CA MET A 218 44.38 16.27 7.86
C MET A 218 45.91 16.34 7.86
N LYS A 219 46.56 15.98 6.75
CA LYS A 219 48.03 16.08 6.62
C LYS A 219 48.50 17.54 6.68
N ASP A 220 47.79 18.44 6.00
CA ASP A 220 48.11 19.87 6.01
C ASP A 220 47.97 20.47 7.42
N PHE A 221 46.92 20.08 8.15
CA PHE A 221 46.72 20.48 9.54
C PHE A 221 47.85 19.98 10.46
N LEU A 222 48.28 18.72 10.30
CA LEU A 222 49.42 18.18 11.05
C LEU A 222 50.74 18.89 10.71
N GLN A 223 50.92 19.32 9.45
CA GLN A 223 52.09 20.09 9.04
C GLN A 223 52.06 21.52 9.61
N PHE A 224 50.88 22.12 9.76
CA PHE A 224 50.71 23.43 10.40
C PHE A 224 51.05 23.39 11.89
N LEU A 225 50.63 22.35 12.61
CA LEU A 225 50.94 22.15 14.03
C LEU A 225 52.41 21.79 14.33
N ARG A 226 53.21 21.52 13.29
CA ARG A 226 54.64 21.18 13.40
C ARG A 226 55.55 22.43 13.36
N LYS A 227 55.05 23.59 12.98
CA LYS A 227 55.75 24.89 13.08
C LYS A 227 55.49 25.55 14.43
#